data_AF-A0A7C5IAK5-F1
#
_entry.id   AF-A0A7C5IAK5-F1
#
_cell.length_a   1.000
_cell.length_b   1.000
_cell.length_c   1.000
_cell.angle_alpha   90.00
_cell.angle_beta   90.00
_cell.angle_gamma   90.00
#
_symmetry.space_group_name_H-M   'P 1'
#
loop_
_entity.id
_entity.type
_entity.pdbx_description
1 polymer ?
#
loop_
_entity_poly.entity_id
_entity_poly.type
_entity_poly.pdbx_seq_one_letter_code
_entity_poly.pdbx_strand_id
1 'polypeptide(L)'
;MRGAFLAAVAVLLTAFLPACQKDHAQHMLVVGATIVSPETNCTPEAGTKKFLSSGILDLAVTNQYWLFPTVRNVMPTIAEMTGESAKQLTFETNTLSIVKADVHLDLGMFDDGVDPFLGSFVESGFSWPVAATVAPNEEAAFPVQVIPPELGNYLDTKMVTWVKADYRRPAVWITARVKIEALTQDRWPVASNEFAFPLLVCWQCTIQCCSLSQDPKPTGKEDLSCLPGQDAPMCDSICPVYSYHYQDYLQAQSNPAPSTQDFVKSVSGKLV
;
A
#
# COMPACT_ATOMS: atom_id res chain seq x y z
N MET A 1 45.74 -39.07 34.18
CA MET A 1 45.33 -37.64 34.17
C MET A 1 44.89 -37.21 32.77
N ARG A 2 43.75 -37.70 32.26
CA ARG A 2 43.22 -37.35 30.92
C ARG A 2 41.69 -37.22 30.87
N GLY A 3 41.02 -37.13 32.03
CA GLY A 3 39.55 -37.18 32.12
C GLY A 3 38.85 -35.85 32.41
N ALA A 4 39.58 -34.76 32.68
CA ALA A 4 38.98 -33.53 33.22
C ALA A 4 38.74 -32.41 32.18
N PHE A 5 39.26 -32.54 30.95
CA PHE A 5 39.23 -31.44 29.97
C PHE A 5 37.97 -31.41 29.09
N LEU A 6 37.23 -32.53 28.98
CA LEU A 6 36.04 -32.61 28.12
C LEU A 6 34.75 -32.10 28.78
N ALA A 7 34.70 -32.05 30.11
CA ALA A 7 33.51 -31.55 30.83
C ALA A 7 33.38 -30.01 30.80
N ALA A 8 34.50 -29.28 30.66
CA ALA A 8 34.49 -27.81 30.65
C ALA A 8 33.99 -27.20 29.33
N VAL A 9 34.08 -27.93 28.21
CA VAL A 9 33.65 -27.43 26.90
C VAL A 9 32.13 -27.59 26.70
N ALA A 10 31.51 -28.59 27.32
CA ALA A 10 30.06 -28.81 27.21
C ALA A 10 29.22 -27.76 27.96
N VAL A 11 29.77 -27.13 29.00
CA VAL A 11 29.06 -26.10 29.80
C VAL A 11 29.12 -24.72 29.13
N LEU A 12 30.09 -24.46 28.26
CA LEU A 12 30.17 -23.18 27.53
C LEU A 12 29.24 -23.08 26.31
N LEU A 13 28.73 -24.21 25.80
CA LEU A 13 27.85 -24.24 24.62
C LEU A 13 26.37 -23.97 24.95
N THR A 14 25.94 -24.10 26.21
CA THR A 14 24.56 -23.78 26.63
C THR A 14 24.36 -22.30 26.96
N ALA A 15 25.43 -21.53 27.14
CA ALA A 15 25.37 -20.09 27.44
C ALA A 15 25.16 -19.19 26.21
N PHE A 16 25.19 -19.75 24.99
CA PHE A 16 25.03 -19.02 23.73
C PHE A 16 23.82 -19.45 22.92
N LEU A 17 22.89 -20.23 23.50
CA LEU A 17 21.56 -20.27 22.92
C LEU A 17 20.94 -18.89 23.21
N PRO A 18 20.73 -18.04 22.19
CA PRO A 18 20.00 -16.80 22.42
C PRO A 18 18.69 -17.23 23.07
N ALA A 19 18.47 -16.81 24.32
CA ALA A 19 17.15 -16.83 24.89
C ALA A 19 16.29 -16.11 23.86
N CYS A 20 15.47 -16.88 23.14
CA CYS A 20 14.54 -16.33 22.17
C CYS A 20 13.62 -15.49 23.03
N GLN A 21 13.93 -14.19 23.13
CA GLN A 21 13.18 -13.24 23.93
C GLN A 21 11.77 -13.32 23.38
N LYS A 22 10.91 -14.00 24.14
CA LYS A 22 9.48 -14.09 23.91
C LYS A 22 8.85 -12.76 24.31
N ASP A 23 9.49 -11.64 23.97
CA ASP A 23 9.21 -10.35 24.59
C ASP A 23 8.10 -9.58 23.90
N HIS A 24 7.62 -10.03 22.74
CA HIS A 24 6.38 -9.49 22.19
C HIS A 24 5.60 -10.63 21.53
N ALA A 25 4.74 -11.31 22.29
CA ALA A 25 3.63 -11.99 21.65
C ALA A 25 2.89 -10.91 20.87
N GLN A 26 3.00 -10.91 19.54
CA GLN A 26 2.24 -9.97 18.71
C GLN A 26 0.78 -10.22 19.04
N HIS A 27 0.09 -9.25 19.64
CA HIS A 27 -1.31 -9.35 20.02
C HIS A 27 -2.24 -9.08 18.82
N MET A 28 -1.66 -8.61 17.71
CA MET A 28 -2.32 -8.24 16.47
C MET A 28 -1.42 -8.55 15.27
N LEU A 29 -2.00 -9.00 14.16
CA LEU A 29 -1.28 -9.37 12.94
C LEU A 29 -1.99 -8.80 11.71
N VAL A 30 -1.26 -8.15 10.81
CA VAL A 30 -1.75 -7.88 9.45
C VAL A 30 -1.55 -9.14 8.61
N VAL A 31 -2.65 -9.76 8.17
CA VAL A 31 -2.66 -11.03 7.44
C VAL A 31 -2.37 -10.82 5.95
N GLY A 32 -2.84 -9.72 5.38
CA GLY A 32 -2.67 -9.42 3.96
C GLY A 32 -3.46 -8.19 3.54
N ALA A 33 -3.41 -7.86 2.26
CA ALA A 33 -4.18 -6.79 1.65
C ALA A 33 -5.40 -7.36 0.93
N THR A 34 -6.60 -7.09 1.42
CA THR A 34 -7.86 -7.59 0.83
C THR A 34 -8.12 -6.95 -0.54
N ILE A 35 -8.58 -7.78 -1.48
CA ILE A 35 -9.07 -7.30 -2.78
C ILE A 35 -10.41 -6.59 -2.58
N VAL A 36 -10.53 -5.37 -3.11
CA VAL A 36 -11.80 -4.65 -3.21
C VAL A 36 -12.16 -4.54 -4.68
N SER A 37 -13.30 -5.12 -5.06
CA SER A 37 -13.74 -5.18 -6.46
C SER A 37 -15.27 -5.05 -6.55
N PRO A 38 -15.82 -4.88 -7.77
CA PRO A 38 -17.28 -4.89 -7.96
C PRO A 38 -17.94 -6.18 -7.44
N GLU A 39 -17.20 -7.31 -7.42
CA GLU A 39 -17.68 -8.57 -6.82
C GLU A 39 -17.89 -8.45 -5.30
N THR A 40 -17.10 -7.63 -4.60
CA THR A 40 -17.23 -7.37 -3.16
C THR A 40 -18.06 -6.12 -2.86
N ASN A 41 -18.87 -5.66 -3.82
CA ASN A 41 -19.63 -4.40 -3.76
C ASN A 41 -18.77 -3.19 -3.38
N CYS A 42 -17.49 -3.18 -3.78
CA CYS A 42 -16.54 -2.13 -3.43
C CYS A 42 -16.35 -1.93 -1.93
N THR A 43 -16.56 -2.97 -1.14
CA THR A 43 -16.33 -2.97 0.31
C THR A 43 -15.27 -3.99 0.68
N PRO A 44 -14.39 -3.70 1.66
CA PRO A 44 -13.48 -4.68 2.20
C PRO A 44 -14.24 -5.68 3.06
N GLU A 45 -14.15 -6.97 2.73
CA GLU A 45 -14.80 -8.05 3.48
C GLU A 45 -13.81 -8.71 4.46
N ALA A 46 -14.15 -8.72 5.75
CA ALA A 46 -13.39 -9.45 6.75
C ALA A 46 -13.50 -10.97 6.55
N GLY A 47 -12.44 -11.72 6.84
CA GLY A 47 -12.42 -13.19 6.69
C GLY A 47 -12.27 -13.70 5.25
N THR A 48 -12.04 -12.80 4.28
CA THR A 48 -11.68 -13.20 2.92
C THR A 48 -10.35 -13.94 2.90
N LYS A 49 -10.23 -14.92 2.00
CA LYS A 49 -8.97 -15.64 1.74
C LYS A 49 -8.24 -15.13 0.49
N LYS A 50 -8.78 -14.08 -0.15
CA LYS A 50 -8.21 -13.49 -1.36
C LYS A 50 -7.47 -12.22 -0.99
N PHE A 51 -6.15 -12.29 -1.07
CA PHE A 51 -5.26 -11.16 -0.81
C PHE A 51 -4.50 -10.77 -2.08
N LEU A 52 -4.23 -9.48 -2.22
CA LEU A 52 -3.25 -8.95 -3.16
C LEU A 52 -1.85 -9.26 -2.66
N SER A 53 -0.98 -9.71 -3.56
CA SER A 53 0.46 -9.81 -3.30
C SER A 53 1.20 -8.51 -3.60
N SER A 54 0.59 -7.64 -4.42
CA SER A 54 1.12 -6.34 -4.85
C SER A 54 -0.02 -5.47 -5.36
N GLY A 55 0.18 -4.16 -5.37
CA GLY A 55 -0.75 -3.20 -5.98
C GLY A 55 -0.18 -2.50 -7.21
N ILE A 56 -1.06 -1.82 -7.95
CA ILE A 56 -0.75 -0.98 -9.10
C ILE A 56 -1.42 0.38 -8.90
N LEU A 57 -0.65 1.46 -9.04
CA LEU A 57 -1.14 2.84 -9.04
C LEU A 57 -0.85 3.48 -10.40
N ASP A 58 -1.89 3.79 -11.16
CA ASP A 58 -1.79 4.50 -12.43
C ASP A 58 -1.99 6.01 -12.25
N LEU A 59 -0.88 6.74 -12.26
CA LEU A 59 -0.85 8.18 -12.02
C LEU A 59 -1.54 8.98 -13.12
N ALA A 60 -1.71 8.42 -14.32
CA ALA A 60 -2.47 9.08 -15.38
C ALA A 60 -3.98 9.14 -15.08
N VAL A 61 -4.45 8.32 -14.13
CA VAL A 61 -5.87 8.17 -13.78
C VAL A 61 -6.16 8.68 -12.37
N THR A 62 -5.30 8.40 -11.40
CA THR A 62 -5.51 8.78 -10.01
C THR A 62 -4.20 9.12 -9.31
N ASN A 63 -4.26 9.96 -8.28
CA ASN A 63 -3.10 10.43 -7.51
C ASN A 63 -3.07 9.86 -6.08
N GLN A 64 -3.86 8.82 -5.80
CA GLN A 64 -3.92 8.24 -4.48
C GLN A 64 -4.05 6.73 -4.57
N TYR A 65 -3.53 6.02 -3.57
CA TYR A 65 -3.66 4.56 -3.45
C TYR A 65 -4.24 4.18 -2.08
N TRP A 66 -5.29 3.36 -2.12
CA TRP A 66 -5.98 2.84 -0.94
C TRP A 66 -5.63 1.37 -0.75
N LEU A 67 -4.98 1.05 0.36
CA LEU A 67 -4.72 -0.31 0.79
C LEU A 67 -5.83 -0.76 1.75
N PHE A 68 -6.24 -2.03 1.66
CA PHE A 68 -7.24 -2.60 2.57
C PHE A 68 -6.61 -3.71 3.41
N PRO A 69 -5.76 -3.40 4.40
CA PRO A 69 -5.17 -4.41 5.25
C PRO A 69 -6.24 -5.18 6.02
N THR A 70 -6.14 -6.50 6.03
CA THR A 70 -6.87 -7.36 6.95
C THR A 70 -6.02 -7.59 8.19
N VAL A 71 -6.58 -7.22 9.33
CA VAL A 71 -5.96 -7.37 10.63
C VAL A 71 -6.67 -8.46 11.40
N ARG A 72 -5.89 -9.35 12.00
CA ARG A 72 -6.35 -10.38 12.92
C ARG A 72 -5.95 -10.03 14.35
N ASN A 73 -6.92 -10.08 15.25
CA ASN A 73 -6.66 -10.08 16.67
C ASN A 73 -6.27 -11.50 17.09
N VAL A 74 -5.04 -11.67 17.58
CA VAL A 74 -4.51 -12.98 17.97
C VAL A 74 -4.51 -13.18 19.49
N MET A 75 -5.14 -12.27 20.23
CA MET A 75 -5.39 -12.48 21.65
C MET A 75 -6.46 -13.55 21.86
N PRO A 76 -6.30 -14.40 22.90
CA PRO A 76 -7.27 -15.43 23.21
C PRO A 76 -8.58 -14.84 23.71
N THR A 77 -9.69 -15.52 23.44
CA THR A 77 -10.95 -15.26 24.14
C THR A 77 -10.81 -15.78 25.58
N ILE A 78 -11.16 -14.97 26.57
CA ILE A 78 -11.11 -15.38 27.97
C ILE A 78 -12.39 -16.18 28.26
N ALA A 79 -12.30 -17.50 28.15
CA ALA A 79 -13.45 -18.40 28.36
C ALA A 79 -13.83 -18.57 29.85
N GLU A 80 -12.95 -18.23 30.78
CA GLU A 80 -13.16 -18.40 32.22
C GLU A 80 -12.82 -17.11 32.97
N MET A 81 -13.81 -16.54 33.67
CA MET A 81 -13.59 -15.50 34.69
C MET A 81 -12.84 -16.14 35.87
N THR A 82 -11.53 -16.26 35.78
CA THR A 82 -10.69 -16.75 36.87
C THR A 82 -10.50 -15.62 37.89
N GLY A 83 -11.50 -15.44 38.75
CA GLY A 83 -11.54 -14.31 39.68
C GLY A 83 -12.85 -14.20 40.45
N GLU A 84 -13.34 -15.30 41.01
CA GLU A 84 -14.49 -15.27 41.94
C GLU A 84 -14.07 -14.67 43.31
N SER A 85 -13.56 -13.44 43.31
CA SER A 85 -13.56 -12.57 44.47
C SER A 85 -14.16 -11.24 44.05
N ALA A 86 -15.02 -10.66 44.89
CA ALA A 86 -15.67 -9.37 44.62
C ALA A 86 -14.70 -8.18 44.38
N LYS A 87 -13.37 -8.42 44.39
CA LYS A 87 -12.31 -7.45 44.11
C LYS A 87 -11.61 -7.62 42.74
N GLN A 88 -11.88 -8.68 41.98
CA GLN A 88 -11.21 -8.96 40.69
C GLN A 88 -12.20 -9.46 39.63
N LEU A 89 -13.18 -8.63 39.29
CA LEU A 89 -13.92 -8.78 38.03
C LEU A 89 -13.03 -8.25 36.90
N THR A 90 -12.21 -9.09 36.30
CA THR A 90 -11.54 -8.75 35.03
C THR A 90 -12.53 -8.93 33.90
N PHE A 91 -12.95 -7.81 33.30
CA PHE A 91 -13.72 -7.79 32.06
C PHE A 91 -12.83 -8.27 30.90
N GLU A 92 -13.44 -8.80 29.84
CA GLU A 92 -12.75 -9.21 28.60
C GLU A 92 -12.10 -7.98 27.93
N THR A 93 -10.82 -7.71 28.22
CA THR A 93 -10.11 -6.54 27.69
C THR A 93 -9.48 -6.78 26.31
N ASN A 94 -9.56 -8.00 25.77
CA ASN A 94 -8.86 -8.38 24.55
C ASN A 94 -9.56 -7.92 23.26
N THR A 95 -10.61 -7.12 23.34
CA THR A 95 -11.13 -6.44 22.14
C THR A 95 -10.22 -5.28 21.77
N LEU A 96 -9.80 -5.22 20.51
CA LEU A 96 -8.93 -4.17 20.00
C LEU A 96 -9.73 -3.06 19.33
N SER A 97 -9.50 -1.82 19.73
CA SER A 97 -9.95 -0.62 19.02
C SER A 97 -8.80 -0.11 18.17
N ILE A 98 -8.90 -0.25 16.85
CA ILE A 98 -7.89 0.26 15.91
C ILE A 98 -8.01 1.78 15.87
N VAL A 99 -6.88 2.49 15.98
CA VAL A 99 -6.84 3.96 16.08
C VAL A 99 -6.16 4.60 14.87
N LYS A 100 -5.05 4.01 14.42
CA LYS A 100 -4.30 4.54 13.28
C LYS A 100 -3.50 3.46 12.56
N ALA A 101 -3.12 3.79 11.33
CA ALA A 101 -2.12 3.09 10.55
C ALA A 101 -0.94 4.04 10.32
N ASP A 102 0.24 3.66 10.76
CA ASP A 102 1.48 4.36 10.44
C ASP A 102 2.03 3.78 9.13
N VAL A 103 2.31 4.67 8.17
CA VAL A 103 2.72 4.33 6.82
C VAL A 103 4.09 4.95 6.56
N HIS A 104 5.04 4.10 6.20
CA HIS A 104 6.36 4.49 5.70
C HIS A 104 6.50 4.01 4.27
N LEU A 105 7.13 4.81 3.41
CA LEU A 105 7.30 4.48 2.01
C LEU A 105 8.77 4.33 1.66
N ASP A 106 9.12 3.21 1.03
CA ASP A 106 10.35 3.09 0.26
C ASP A 106 10.03 3.46 -1.18
N LEU A 107 10.43 4.67 -1.58
CA LEU A 107 10.08 5.26 -2.87
C LEU A 107 10.98 4.79 -4.02
N GLY A 108 11.94 3.89 -3.75
CA GLY A 108 12.81 3.32 -4.77
C GLY A 108 13.52 4.39 -5.59
N MET A 109 13.33 4.35 -6.92
CA MET A 109 14.00 5.28 -7.85
C MET A 109 13.47 6.72 -7.81
N PHE A 110 12.37 6.98 -7.11
CA PHE A 110 11.86 8.35 -6.99
C PHE A 110 12.63 9.18 -5.96
N ASP A 111 13.22 8.53 -4.96
CA ASP A 111 13.98 9.20 -3.90
C ASP A 111 15.47 9.15 -4.21
N ASP A 112 16.05 10.32 -4.47
CA ASP A 112 17.49 10.52 -4.64
C ASP A 112 18.20 10.91 -3.32
N GLY A 113 17.44 10.97 -2.21
CA GLY A 113 17.91 11.36 -0.88
C GLY A 113 18.13 12.86 -0.73
N VAL A 114 17.74 13.67 -1.72
CA VAL A 114 17.96 15.13 -1.71
C VAL A 114 16.64 15.89 -1.54
N ASP A 115 15.52 15.30 -1.95
CA ASP A 115 14.22 15.98 -1.88
C ASP A 115 13.59 15.90 -0.46
N PRO A 116 13.49 17.02 0.28
CA PRO A 116 12.94 17.03 1.63
C PRO A 116 11.45 16.67 1.69
N PHE A 117 10.70 16.90 0.60
CA PHE A 117 9.30 16.48 0.53
C PHE A 117 9.21 14.96 0.53
N LEU A 118 10.02 14.27 -0.29
CA LEU A 118 10.07 12.80 -0.31
C LEU A 118 10.62 12.23 1.00
N GLY A 119 11.67 12.85 1.55
CA GLY A 119 12.27 12.45 2.84
C GLY A 119 11.25 12.40 3.98
N SER A 120 10.23 13.26 3.97
CA SER A 120 9.16 13.21 4.99
C SER A 120 8.35 11.90 4.97
N PHE A 121 8.11 11.31 3.79
CA PHE A 121 7.39 10.04 3.65
C PHE A 121 8.29 8.81 3.87
N VAL A 122 9.58 8.94 3.60
CA VAL A 122 10.57 7.86 3.73
C VAL A 122 11.05 7.73 5.18
N GLU A 123 11.50 8.84 5.78
CA GLU A 123 12.11 8.84 7.11
C GLU A 123 11.07 8.92 8.23
N SER A 124 10.15 9.88 8.12
CA SER A 124 9.16 10.14 9.19
C SER A 124 7.88 9.36 9.01
N GLY A 125 7.54 9.00 7.77
CA GLY A 125 6.25 8.41 7.44
C GLY A 125 5.09 9.37 7.75
N PHE A 126 3.88 8.84 7.71
CA PHE A 126 2.68 9.56 8.12
C PHE A 126 1.67 8.61 8.77
N SER A 127 0.73 9.15 9.55
CA SER A 127 -0.32 8.37 10.19
C SER A 127 -1.66 8.62 9.51
N TRP A 128 -2.37 7.53 9.19
CA TRP A 128 -3.74 7.55 8.69
C TRP A 128 -4.70 7.14 9.81
N PRO A 129 -5.71 7.96 10.16
CA PRO A 129 -6.68 7.59 11.18
C PRO A 129 -7.55 6.43 10.71
N VAL A 130 -7.74 5.45 11.58
CA VAL A 130 -8.59 4.28 11.32
C VAL A 130 -9.58 4.16 12.47
N ALA A 131 -10.83 3.88 12.15
CA ALA A 131 -11.86 3.58 13.14
C ALA A 131 -12.40 2.17 12.87
N ALA A 132 -11.85 1.18 13.59
CA ALA A 132 -12.30 -0.20 13.50
C ALA A 132 -12.20 -0.89 14.87
N THR A 133 -12.92 -2.00 15.03
CA THR A 133 -12.88 -2.83 16.23
C THR A 133 -12.71 -4.28 15.82
N VAL A 134 -11.86 -5.02 16.54
CA VAL A 134 -11.57 -6.43 16.25
C VAL A 134 -11.68 -7.23 17.54
N ALA A 135 -12.68 -8.10 17.61
CA ALA A 135 -12.86 -8.98 18.76
C ALA A 135 -11.75 -10.06 18.80
N PRO A 136 -11.53 -10.72 19.95
CA PRO A 136 -10.53 -11.78 20.08
C PRO A 136 -10.72 -12.88 19.02
N ASN A 137 -9.63 -13.28 18.36
CA ASN A 137 -9.62 -14.28 17.28
C ASN A 137 -10.39 -13.92 16.00
N GLU A 138 -10.92 -12.69 15.89
CA GLU A 138 -11.59 -12.22 14.68
C GLU A 138 -10.65 -11.42 13.76
N GLU A 139 -11.14 -11.19 12.55
CA GLU A 139 -10.47 -10.38 11.54
C GLU A 139 -11.31 -9.15 11.20
N ALA A 140 -10.65 -8.05 10.85
CA ALA A 140 -11.29 -6.87 10.28
C ALA A 140 -10.46 -6.36 9.11
N ALA A 141 -11.13 -5.85 8.08
CA ALA A 141 -10.50 -5.18 6.96
C ALA A 141 -11.00 -3.74 6.88
N PHE A 142 -10.12 -2.79 6.63
CA PHE A 142 -10.46 -1.36 6.62
C PHE A 142 -9.57 -0.59 5.65
N PRO A 143 -10.02 0.57 5.13
CA PRO A 143 -9.23 1.36 4.20
C PRO A 143 -8.09 2.12 4.90
N VAL A 144 -6.91 2.08 4.30
CA VAL A 144 -5.73 2.88 4.67
C VAL A 144 -5.21 3.58 3.42
N GLN A 145 -5.15 4.91 3.43
CA GLN A 145 -4.53 5.65 2.33
C GLN A 145 -3.01 5.56 2.48
N VAL A 146 -2.35 4.83 1.58
CA VAL A 146 -0.88 4.63 1.63
C VAL A 146 -0.13 5.56 0.68
N ILE A 147 -0.80 6.07 -0.36
CA ILE A 147 -0.29 7.18 -1.18
C ILE A 147 -1.32 8.31 -1.06
N PRO A 148 -1.02 9.38 -0.31
CA PRO A 148 -1.91 10.53 -0.22
C PRO A 148 -1.82 11.40 -1.49
N PRO A 149 -2.85 12.22 -1.78
CA PRO A 149 -2.93 13.01 -3.00
C PRO A 149 -1.72 13.92 -3.23
N GLU A 150 -1.17 14.51 -2.18
CA GLU A 150 0.00 15.41 -2.26
C GLU A 150 1.22 14.66 -2.80
N LEU A 151 1.45 13.44 -2.30
CA LEU A 151 2.53 12.60 -2.78
C LEU A 151 2.25 12.11 -4.20
N GLY A 152 1.04 11.64 -4.51
CA GLY A 152 0.73 11.18 -5.86
C GLY A 152 0.85 12.27 -6.91
N ASN A 153 0.44 13.51 -6.62
CA ASN A 153 0.64 14.66 -7.51
C ASN A 153 2.14 14.95 -7.75
N TYR A 154 2.96 14.79 -6.72
CA TYR A 154 4.41 14.94 -6.84
C TYR A 154 5.01 13.84 -7.73
N LEU A 155 4.64 12.57 -7.50
CA LEU A 155 5.09 11.43 -8.30
C LEU A 155 4.63 11.53 -9.75
N ASP A 156 3.40 12.02 -9.98
CA ASP A 156 2.84 12.32 -11.29
C ASP A 156 3.74 13.30 -12.07
N THR A 157 4.16 14.39 -11.44
CA THR A 157 5.05 15.38 -12.05
C THR A 157 6.39 14.76 -12.49
N LYS A 158 6.94 13.85 -11.68
CA LYS A 158 8.17 13.11 -12.03
C LYS A 158 7.94 12.16 -13.21
N MET A 159 6.84 11.41 -13.20
CA MET A 159 6.47 10.50 -14.28
C MET A 159 6.22 11.22 -15.60
N VAL A 160 5.53 12.37 -15.58
CA VAL A 160 5.32 13.23 -16.77
C VAL A 160 6.64 13.67 -17.38
N THR A 161 7.65 13.96 -16.54
CA THR A 161 8.99 14.33 -17.01
C THR A 161 9.65 13.17 -17.77
N TRP A 162 9.49 11.93 -17.29
CA TRP A 162 9.99 10.74 -18.00
C TRP A 162 9.21 10.47 -19.29
N VAL A 163 7.89 10.64 -19.30
CA VAL A 163 7.07 10.51 -20.52
C VAL A 163 7.53 11.51 -21.59
N LYS A 164 7.81 12.77 -21.20
CA LYS A 164 8.35 13.80 -22.10
C LYS A 164 9.76 13.48 -22.60
N ALA A 165 10.52 12.69 -21.85
CA ALA A 165 11.83 12.17 -22.25
C ALA A 165 11.76 10.88 -23.10
N ASP A 166 10.58 10.57 -23.66
CA ASP A 166 10.32 9.45 -24.58
C ASP A 166 10.31 8.04 -23.92
N TYR A 167 10.16 7.98 -22.60
CA TYR A 167 9.86 6.72 -21.92
C TYR A 167 8.38 6.37 -22.10
N ARG A 168 8.11 5.34 -22.88
CA ARG A 168 6.75 4.83 -23.09
C ARG A 168 6.29 4.05 -21.86
N ARG A 169 5.34 4.62 -21.10
CA ARG A 169 4.73 4.03 -19.89
C ARG A 169 5.76 3.71 -18.79
N PRO A 170 6.42 4.73 -18.22
CA PRO A 170 7.33 4.51 -17.10
C PRO A 170 6.59 3.83 -15.94
N ALA A 171 7.31 2.96 -15.23
CA ALA A 171 6.80 2.26 -14.06
C ALA A 171 7.93 2.03 -13.06
N VAL A 172 7.66 2.24 -11.78
CA VAL A 172 8.61 2.13 -10.67
C VAL A 172 7.95 1.37 -9.54
N TRP A 173 8.66 0.39 -9.00
CA TRP A 173 8.25 -0.30 -7.78
C TRP A 173 8.62 0.54 -6.57
N ILE A 174 7.64 0.77 -5.70
CA ILE A 174 7.82 1.32 -4.36
C ILE A 174 7.28 0.30 -3.35
N THR A 175 7.64 0.43 -2.08
CA THR A 175 7.11 -0.43 -1.01
C THR A 175 6.44 0.40 0.06
N ALA A 176 5.15 0.14 0.32
CA ALA A 176 4.46 0.70 1.47
C ALA A 176 4.63 -0.24 2.68
N ARG A 177 5.18 0.28 3.77
CA ARG A 177 5.30 -0.41 5.06
C ARG A 177 4.22 0.15 5.97
N VAL A 178 3.28 -0.72 6.35
CA VAL A 178 2.12 -0.34 7.15
C VAL A 178 2.20 -1.02 8.51
N LYS A 179 2.06 -0.25 9.57
CA LYS A 179 1.95 -0.74 10.95
C LYS A 179 0.67 -0.20 11.56
N ILE A 180 -0.15 -1.09 12.11
CA ILE A 180 -1.43 -0.74 12.71
C ILE A 180 -1.25 -0.57 14.21
N GLU A 181 -1.77 0.52 14.76
CA GLU A 181 -1.85 0.74 16.20
C GLU A 181 -3.29 0.64 16.68
N ALA A 182 -3.45 -0.02 17.82
CA ALA A 182 -4.71 -0.27 18.48
C ALA A 182 -4.59 -0.04 19.98
N LEU A 183 -5.74 0.12 20.62
CA LEU A 183 -5.88 0.13 22.06
C LEU A 183 -6.78 -1.03 22.47
N THR A 184 -6.40 -1.75 23.51
CA THR A 184 -7.32 -2.65 24.23
C THR A 184 -8.40 -1.83 24.94
N GLN A 185 -9.43 -2.49 25.49
CA GLN A 185 -10.49 -1.80 26.24
C GLN A 185 -9.98 -1.07 27.50
N ASP A 186 -8.91 -1.56 28.12
CA ASP A 186 -8.20 -0.92 29.23
C ASP A 186 -7.18 0.14 28.79
N ARG A 187 -7.18 0.51 27.49
CA ARG A 187 -6.30 1.51 26.87
C ARG A 187 -4.83 1.13 26.84
N TRP A 188 -4.52 -0.17 26.89
CA TRP A 188 -3.17 -0.64 26.68
C TRP A 188 -2.83 -0.60 25.17
N PRO A 189 -1.71 0.03 24.78
CA PRO A 189 -1.33 0.14 23.38
C PRO A 189 -0.83 -1.20 22.84
N VAL A 190 -1.36 -1.57 21.68
CA VAL A 190 -0.98 -2.75 20.90
C VAL A 190 -0.61 -2.31 19.49
N ALA A 191 0.42 -2.93 18.93
CA ALA A 191 0.78 -2.73 17.54
C ALA A 191 0.83 -4.07 16.79
N SER A 192 0.55 -4.01 15.49
CA SER A 192 0.75 -5.15 14.59
C SER A 192 2.23 -5.35 14.25
N ASN A 193 2.52 -6.44 13.53
CA ASN A 193 3.72 -6.52 12.70
C ASN A 193 3.74 -5.36 11.68
N GLU A 194 4.94 -5.07 11.17
CA GLU A 194 5.09 -4.27 9.96
C GLU A 194 4.70 -5.12 8.74
N PHE A 195 3.78 -4.62 7.93
CA PHE A 195 3.33 -5.24 6.70
C PHE A 195 3.91 -4.48 5.50
N ALA A 196 4.81 -5.12 4.77
CA ALA A 196 5.39 -4.56 3.56
C ALA A 196 4.56 -4.96 2.34
N PHE A 197 4.07 -3.98 1.60
CA PHE A 197 3.23 -4.15 0.43
C PHE A 197 3.87 -3.46 -0.79
N PRO A 198 4.28 -4.24 -1.81
CA PRO A 198 4.87 -3.66 -3.01
C PRO A 198 3.79 -3.01 -3.90
N LEU A 199 4.08 -1.83 -4.40
CA LEU A 199 3.22 -1.02 -5.25
C LEU A 199 3.96 -0.66 -6.54
N LEU A 200 3.37 -1.02 -7.68
CA LEU A 200 3.85 -0.57 -8.98
C LEU A 200 3.21 0.77 -9.31
N VAL A 201 3.96 1.85 -9.17
CA VAL A 201 3.54 3.19 -9.59
C VAL A 201 3.88 3.36 -11.06
N CYS A 202 2.89 3.62 -11.90
CA CYS A 202 3.04 3.61 -13.35
C CYS A 202 2.32 4.78 -14.02
N TRP A 203 2.58 4.94 -15.32
CA TRP A 203 1.83 5.84 -16.19
C TRP A 203 1.10 5.04 -17.29
N GLN A 204 -0.23 5.12 -17.32
CA GLN A 204 -1.11 4.46 -18.30
C GLN A 204 -0.95 2.93 -18.37
N CYS A 205 -0.68 2.26 -17.25
CA CYS A 205 -0.55 0.80 -17.23
C CYS A 205 -1.88 0.06 -16.93
N THR A 206 -2.85 0.74 -16.33
CA THR A 206 -4.19 0.17 -16.08
C THR A 206 -5.16 0.45 -17.23
N ILE A 207 -4.84 1.43 -18.09
CA ILE A 207 -5.64 1.77 -19.25
C ILE A 207 -5.50 0.68 -20.33
N GLN A 208 -6.62 0.03 -20.64
CA GLN A 208 -6.74 -0.94 -21.71
C GLN A 208 -7.57 -0.37 -22.86
N CYS A 209 -7.13 -0.62 -24.09
CA CYS A 209 -7.94 -0.37 -25.28
C CYS A 209 -9.09 -1.37 -25.30
N CYS A 210 -10.20 -1.02 -24.66
CA CYS A 210 -11.44 -1.77 -24.82
C CYS A 210 -11.87 -1.56 -26.27
N SER A 211 -11.59 -2.56 -27.11
CA SER A 211 -12.23 -2.63 -28.42
C SER A 211 -13.72 -2.48 -28.16
N LEU A 212 -14.34 -1.48 -28.78
CA LEU A 212 -15.79 -1.41 -29.01
C LEU A 212 -16.16 -2.68 -29.79
N SER A 213 -16.15 -3.84 -29.13
CA SER A 213 -16.53 -5.08 -29.77
C SER A 213 -17.96 -4.86 -30.22
N GLN A 214 -18.19 -5.05 -31.52
CA GLN A 214 -19.43 -4.79 -32.23
C GLN A 214 -20.59 -5.72 -31.82
N ASP A 215 -20.54 -6.27 -30.60
CA ASP A 215 -21.65 -6.99 -30.01
C ASP A 215 -22.37 -6.07 -28.99
N PRO A 216 -23.52 -5.49 -29.36
CA PRO A 216 -24.31 -4.60 -28.50
C PRO A 216 -25.12 -5.40 -27.47
N LYS A 217 -24.62 -6.54 -27.02
CA LYS A 217 -25.16 -7.18 -25.83
C LYS A 217 -24.39 -6.62 -24.64
N PRO A 218 -24.96 -5.67 -23.88
CA PRO A 218 -24.50 -5.41 -22.53
C PRO A 218 -24.78 -6.69 -21.75
N THR A 219 -23.84 -7.64 -21.79
CA THR A 219 -23.75 -8.64 -20.73
C THR A 219 -23.54 -7.82 -19.46
N GLY A 220 -24.60 -7.76 -18.65
CA GLY A 220 -24.87 -6.67 -17.73
C GLY A 220 -23.68 -6.23 -16.88
N LYS A 221 -23.64 -4.92 -16.64
CA LYS A 221 -22.67 -4.14 -15.87
C LYS A 221 -21.34 -3.93 -16.62
N GLU A 222 -21.19 -2.74 -17.17
CA GLU A 222 -19.87 -2.08 -17.15
C GLU A 222 -19.49 -1.99 -15.67
N ASP A 223 -18.79 -3.01 -15.16
CA ASP A 223 -18.33 -3.08 -13.78
C ASP A 223 -17.25 -2.00 -13.61
N LEU A 224 -17.71 -0.77 -13.36
CA LEU A 224 -16.85 0.36 -13.03
C LEU A 224 -15.93 -0.07 -11.89
N SER A 225 -14.62 0.12 -12.09
CA SER A 225 -13.64 -0.16 -11.03
C SER A 225 -14.02 0.63 -9.77
N CYS A 226 -14.02 -0.06 -8.62
CA CYS A 226 -14.26 0.56 -7.32
C CYS A 226 -13.26 1.67 -7.02
N LEU A 227 -12.03 1.49 -7.52
CA LEU A 227 -10.92 2.41 -7.36
C LEU A 227 -10.29 2.63 -8.74
N PRO A 228 -10.79 3.61 -9.50
CA PRO A 228 -10.21 3.98 -10.79
C PRO A 228 -8.71 4.24 -10.67
N GLY A 229 -7.91 3.62 -11.56
CA GLY A 229 -6.46 3.73 -11.57
C GLY A 229 -5.74 2.88 -10.51
N GLN A 230 -6.44 2.00 -9.78
CA GLN A 230 -5.84 1.06 -8.83
C GLN A 230 -6.22 -0.38 -9.15
N ASP A 231 -5.22 -1.25 -9.26
CA ASP A 231 -5.25 -2.72 -9.35
C ASP A 231 -6.07 -3.38 -10.49
N ALA A 232 -7.20 -2.80 -10.87
CA ALA A 232 -8.08 -3.26 -11.92
C ALA A 232 -7.87 -2.45 -13.21
N PRO A 233 -7.95 -3.11 -14.39
CA PRO A 233 -7.88 -2.40 -15.66
C PRO A 233 -9.10 -1.49 -15.86
N MET A 234 -8.89 -0.43 -16.63
CA MET A 234 -9.93 0.52 -17.02
C MET A 234 -10.01 0.64 -18.54
N CYS A 235 -11.23 0.82 -19.06
CA CYS A 235 -11.45 1.04 -20.48
C CYS A 235 -11.09 2.47 -20.91
N ASP A 236 -10.36 2.59 -22.03
CA ASP A 236 -9.98 3.88 -22.63
C ASP A 236 -11.20 4.74 -23.03
N SER A 237 -12.37 4.14 -23.30
CA SER A 237 -13.62 4.87 -23.54
C SER A 237 -14.07 5.72 -22.34
N ILE A 238 -13.63 5.35 -21.14
CA ILE A 238 -13.94 6.03 -19.87
C ILE A 238 -12.79 6.98 -19.49
N CYS A 239 -11.60 6.84 -20.07
CA CYS A 239 -10.42 7.64 -19.73
C CYS A 239 -10.62 9.15 -19.85
N PRO A 240 -11.26 9.73 -20.89
CA PRO A 240 -11.46 11.18 -20.98
C PRO A 240 -12.22 11.78 -19.79
N VAL A 241 -12.99 10.97 -19.07
CA VAL A 241 -13.82 11.40 -17.93
C VAL A 241 -13.04 11.38 -16.61
N TYR A 242 -12.04 10.50 -16.46
CA TYR A 242 -11.34 10.27 -15.19
C TYR A 242 -9.88 10.71 -15.20
N SER A 243 -9.27 10.90 -16.36
CA SER A 243 -7.87 11.32 -16.44
C SER A 243 -7.73 12.83 -16.28
N TYR A 244 -6.94 13.27 -15.32
CA TYR A 244 -6.55 14.68 -15.21
C TYR A 244 -5.59 15.12 -16.35
N HIS A 245 -4.92 14.17 -17.01
CA HIS A 245 -3.81 14.46 -17.96
C HIS A 245 -3.97 13.91 -19.39
N TYR A 246 -5.06 13.20 -19.72
CA TYR A 246 -5.20 12.59 -21.06
C TYR A 246 -5.30 13.62 -22.17
N GLN A 247 -5.92 14.77 -21.94
CA GLN A 247 -6.01 15.81 -22.97
C GLN A 247 -4.63 16.43 -23.28
N ASP A 248 -3.81 16.67 -22.27
CA ASP A 248 -2.45 17.19 -22.44
C ASP A 248 -1.55 16.16 -23.14
N TYR A 249 -1.74 14.87 -22.85
CA TYR A 249 -1.06 13.78 -23.54
C TYR A 249 -1.46 13.69 -25.01
N LEU A 250 -2.76 13.72 -25.33
CA LEU A 250 -3.24 13.70 -26.71
C LEU A 250 -2.71 14.92 -27.50
N GLN A 251 -2.66 16.09 -26.87
CA GLN A 251 -2.05 17.27 -27.47
C GLN A 251 -0.55 17.09 -27.71
N ALA A 252 0.19 16.52 -26.74
CA ALA A 252 1.61 16.22 -26.89
C ALA A 252 1.91 15.16 -27.97
N GLN A 253 1.01 14.19 -28.18
CA GLN A 253 1.14 13.22 -29.28
C GLN A 253 0.76 13.81 -30.64
N SER A 254 -0.21 14.71 -30.69
CA SER A 254 -0.65 15.37 -31.93
C SER A 254 0.35 16.43 -32.44
N ASN A 255 1.22 16.93 -31.56
CA ASN A 255 2.32 17.82 -31.89
C ASN A 255 3.65 17.06 -31.73
N PRO A 256 4.09 16.27 -32.73
CA PRO A 256 5.43 15.71 -32.69
C PRO A 256 6.42 16.87 -32.49
N ALA A 257 7.36 16.71 -31.57
CA ALA A 257 8.42 17.67 -31.36
C ALA A 257 8.99 18.09 -32.72
N PRO A 258 9.18 19.39 -32.99
CA PRO A 258 9.69 19.86 -34.28
C PRO A 258 10.96 19.08 -34.59
N SER A 259 11.02 18.53 -35.80
CA SER A 259 12.16 17.72 -36.20
C SER A 259 13.45 18.50 -35.95
N THR A 260 14.54 17.83 -35.61
CA THR A 260 15.86 18.47 -35.44
C THR A 260 16.29 19.26 -36.70
N GLN A 261 15.65 19.05 -37.85
CA GLN A 261 15.84 19.85 -39.07
C GLN A 261 15.17 21.23 -39.01
N ASP A 262 14.09 21.40 -38.25
CA ASP A 262 13.37 22.69 -38.13
C ASP A 262 14.09 23.66 -37.18
N PHE A 263 14.83 23.14 -36.21
CA PHE A 263 15.67 23.94 -35.31
C PHE A 263 16.86 24.57 -36.05
N VAL A 264 17.46 23.87 -37.01
CA VAL A 264 18.56 24.41 -37.83
C VAL A 264 18.07 25.55 -38.73
N LYS A 265 16.88 25.44 -39.33
CA LYS A 265 16.31 26.54 -40.15
C LYS A 265 15.95 27.78 -39.32
N SER A 266 15.51 27.61 -38.08
CA SER A 266 15.20 28.71 -37.15
C SER A 266 16.46 29.50 -36.74
N VAL A 267 17.59 28.82 -36.55
CA VAL A 267 18.87 29.46 -36.16
C VAL A 267 19.58 30.09 -37.36
N SER A 268 19.45 29.53 -38.57
CA SER A 268 20.05 30.10 -39.78
C SER A 268 19.35 31.36 -40.33
N GLY A 269 18.13 31.66 -39.87
CA GLY A 269 17.35 32.83 -40.33
C GLY A 269 17.59 34.13 -39.55
N LYS A 270 18.47 34.14 -38.54
CA LYS A 270 18.76 35.31 -37.68
C LYS A 270 20.21 35.81 -37.73
N LEU A 271 20.98 35.36 -38.72
CA LEU A 271 22.31 35.91 -39.02
C LEU A 271 22.32 36.45 -40.46
N VAL A 272 21.64 37.59 -40.65
CA VAL A 272 21.99 38.63 -41.64
C VAL A 272 21.80 39.97 -40.93
#